data_AF-A0A0A2M4L7-F1
#
_entry.id   AF-A0A0A2M4L7-F1
#
_cell.length_a   1.000
_cell.length_b   1.000
_cell.length_c   1.000
_cell.angle_alpha   90.00
_cell.angle_beta   90.00
_cell.angle_gamma   90.00
#
_symmetry.space_group_name_H-M   'P 1'
#
loop_
_entity.id
_entity.type
_entity.pdbx_description
1 polymer ?
#
loop_
_entity_poly.entity_id
_entity_poly.type
_entity_poly.pdbx_seq_one_letter_code
_entity_poly.pdbx_strand_id
1 'polypeptide(L)'
;MKKQILILLFGLGTLLLASASFLMYLWFRACAQYDSFEDTKQAYLDNFPASLQDATITTGITILLLSGSLVCFIKAISANFLKPAAVVFVVISGLLLSWNIFSLM
;
A
#
# COMPACT_ATOMS: atom_id res chain seq x y z
N MET A 1 -21.66 14.99 -1.58
CA MET A 1 -20.79 14.53 -2.70
C MET A 1 -21.62 13.65 -3.63
N LYS A 2 -21.50 13.78 -4.95
CA LYS A 2 -22.29 12.94 -5.89
C LYS A 2 -21.90 11.46 -5.72
N LYS A 3 -22.87 10.54 -5.78
CA LYS A 3 -22.63 9.09 -5.61
C LYS A 3 -21.52 8.53 -6.52
N GLN A 4 -21.44 9.02 -7.76
CA GLN A 4 -20.39 8.65 -8.71
C GLN A 4 -18.98 8.98 -8.20
N ILE A 5 -18.79 10.13 -7.56
CA ILE A 5 -17.49 10.54 -7.00
C ILE A 5 -17.06 9.59 -5.88
N LEU A 6 -18.02 9.15 -5.04
CA LEU A 6 -17.74 8.20 -3.95
C LEU A 6 -17.31 6.83 -4.48
N ILE A 7 -17.93 6.36 -5.56
CA ILE A 7 -17.55 5.11 -6.23
C ILE A 7 -16.16 5.23 -6.85
N LEU A 8 -15.87 6.34 -7.53
CA LEU A 8 -14.55 6.59 -8.12
C LEU A 8 -13.45 6.66 -7.04
N LEU A 9 -13.70 7.34 -5.93
CA LEU A 9 -12.76 7.39 -4.80
C LEU A 9 -12.54 6.00 -4.19
N PHE A 10 -13.60 5.21 -4.02
CA PHE A 10 -13.47 3.85 -3.53
C PHE A 10 -12.62 2.99 -4.47
N GLY A 11 -12.90 3.03 -5.78
CA GLY A 11 -12.11 2.31 -6.78
C GLY A 11 -10.65 2.76 -6.82
N LEU A 12 -10.38 4.07 -6.76
CA LEU A 12 -9.02 4.60 -6.66
C LEU A 12 -8.31 4.10 -5.40
N GLY A 13 -8.98 4.15 -4.24
CA GLY A 13 -8.44 3.63 -2.98
C GLY A 13 -8.07 2.14 -3.10
N THR A 14 -8.94 1.34 -3.70
CA THR A 14 -8.66 -0.09 -3.94
C THR A 14 -7.44 -0.30 -4.83
N LEU A 15 -7.28 0.47 -5.92
CA LEU A 15 -6.12 0.39 -6.80
C LEU A 15 -4.81 0.78 -6.07
N LEU A 16 -4.85 1.82 -5.25
CA LEU A 16 -3.70 2.25 -4.44
C LEU A 16 -3.31 1.18 -3.42
N LEU A 17 -4.29 0.61 -2.71
CA LEU A 17 -4.06 -0.47 -1.76
C LEU A 17 -3.51 -1.73 -2.43
N ALA A 18 -4.05 -2.11 -3.59
CA ALA A 18 -3.58 -3.27 -4.34
C ALA A 18 -2.12 -3.08 -4.78
N SER A 19 -1.77 -1.87 -5.24
CA SER A 19 -0.39 -1.53 -5.61
C SER A 19 0.57 -1.63 -4.42
N ALA A 20 0.20 -1.05 -3.26
CA ALA A 20 1.00 -1.15 -2.04
C ALA A 20 1.13 -2.61 -1.55
N SER A 21 0.06 -3.39 -1.65
CA SER A 21 0.06 -4.81 -1.27
C SER A 21 0.97 -5.63 -2.19
N PHE A 22 1.04 -5.29 -3.48
CA PHE A 22 1.97 -5.92 -4.41
C PHE A 22 3.44 -5.64 -4.06
N LEU A 23 3.77 -4.41 -3.65
CA LEU A 23 5.12 -4.07 -3.17
C LEU A 23 5.49 -4.89 -1.94
N MET A 24 4.59 -4.99 -0.95
CA MET A 24 4.83 -5.84 0.22
C MET A 24 4.95 -7.32 -0.13
N TYR A 25 4.18 -7.81 -1.10
CA TYR A 25 4.30 -9.18 -1.59
C TYR A 25 5.69 -9.45 -2.18
N LEU A 26 6.24 -8.53 -2.98
CA LEU A 26 7.59 -8.65 -3.52
C LEU A 26 8.64 -8.71 -2.41
N TRP A 27 8.49 -7.89 -1.37
CA TRP A 27 9.38 -7.92 -0.20
C TRP A 27 9.31 -9.27 0.52
N PHE A 28 8.11 -9.74 0.88
CA PHE A 28 7.96 -11.02 1.58
C PHE A 28 8.46 -12.20 0.74
N ARG A 29 8.30 -12.14 -0.58
CA ARG A 29 8.86 -13.13 -1.49
C ARG A 29 10.39 -13.14 -1.43
N ALA A 30 11.04 -11.98 -1.42
CA ALA A 30 12.49 -11.89 -1.25
C ALA A 30 12.92 -12.46 0.11
N CYS A 31 12.25 -12.09 1.21
CA CYS A 31 12.55 -12.63 2.54
C CYS A 31 12.41 -14.16 2.62
N ALA A 32 11.54 -14.76 1.81
CA ALA A 32 11.36 -16.21 1.77
C ALA A 32 12.46 -16.94 0.97
N GLN A 33 13.26 -16.21 0.19
CA GLN A 33 14.27 -16.78 -0.71
C GLN A 33 15.71 -16.54 -0.25
N TYR A 34 15.95 -15.48 0.53
CA TYR A 34 17.28 -15.06 0.94
C TYR A 34 17.37 -14.96 2.46
N ASP A 35 18.46 -15.49 3.04
CA ASP A 35 18.66 -15.50 4.49
C ASP A 35 19.32 -14.22 5.02
N SER A 36 20.04 -13.49 4.16
CA SER A 36 20.71 -12.25 4.53
C SER A 36 19.85 -11.03 4.19
N PHE A 37 19.89 -10.02 5.06
CA PHE A 37 19.14 -8.78 4.86
C PHE A 37 19.60 -8.04 3.59
N GLU A 38 20.91 -7.99 3.34
CA GLU A 38 21.46 -7.28 2.18
C GLU A 38 21.08 -7.96 0.86
N ASP A 39 21.12 -9.30 0.81
CA ASP A 39 20.70 -10.05 -0.39
C ASP A 39 19.19 -9.92 -0.62
N THR A 40 18.39 -9.98 0.46
CA THR A 40 16.93 -9.76 0.40
C THR A 40 16.61 -8.38 -0.15
N LYS A 41 17.26 -7.34 0.38
CA LYS A 41 17.07 -5.96 -0.04
C LYS A 41 17.43 -5.78 -1.51
N GLN A 42 18.59 -6.29 -1.94
CA GLN A 42 19.00 -6.19 -3.34
C GLN A 42 18.03 -6.93 -4.27
N ALA A 43 17.65 -8.17 -3.93
CA ALA A 43 16.71 -8.96 -4.72
C ALA A 43 15.32 -8.31 -4.82
N TYR A 44 14.87 -7.63 -3.77
CA TYR A 44 13.66 -6.82 -3.82
C TYR A 44 13.83 -5.64 -4.77
N LEU A 45 14.91 -4.86 -4.63
CA LEU A 45 15.19 -3.67 -5.44
C LEU A 45 15.38 -4.00 -6.93
N ASP A 46 15.89 -5.18 -7.27
CA ASP A 46 16.07 -5.63 -8.65
C ASP A 46 14.75 -5.76 -9.44
N ASN A 47 13.59 -5.76 -8.77
CA ASN A 47 12.28 -5.70 -9.42
C ASN A 47 11.93 -4.30 -9.97
N PHE A 48 12.74 -3.28 -9.65
CA PHE A 48 12.47 -1.88 -9.99
C PHE A 48 13.52 -1.34 -10.98
N PRO A 49 13.15 -0.34 -11.80
CA PRO A 49 14.11 0.34 -12.66
C PRO A 49 15.17 1.07 -11.82
N ALA A 50 16.36 1.29 -12.38
CA ALA A 50 17.51 1.88 -11.69
C ALA A 50 17.21 3.19 -10.94
N SER A 51 16.25 4.00 -11.41
CA SER A 51 15.82 5.24 -10.73
C SER A 51 15.06 5.02 -9.41
N LEU A 52 14.58 3.81 -9.16
CA LEU A 52 13.78 3.41 -7.99
C LEU A 52 14.45 2.30 -7.18
N GLN A 53 15.70 1.94 -7.47
CA GLN A 53 16.48 0.93 -6.73
C GLN A 53 17.02 1.50 -5.41
N ASP A 54 16.16 2.12 -4.62
CA ASP A 54 16.46 2.63 -3.29
C ASP A 54 15.34 2.21 -2.33
N ALA A 55 15.72 1.55 -1.23
CA ALA A 55 14.77 1.04 -0.23
C ALA A 55 13.97 2.17 0.42
N THR A 56 14.60 3.32 0.69
CA THR A 56 13.94 4.50 1.26
C THR A 56 12.88 5.04 0.30
N ILE A 57 13.21 5.11 -0.99
CA ILE A 57 12.29 5.60 -2.02
C ILE A 57 11.09 4.66 -2.15
N THR A 58 11.32 3.35 -2.26
CA THR A 58 10.24 2.36 -2.42
C THR A 58 9.35 2.26 -1.18
N THR A 59 9.93 2.33 0.02
CA THR A 59 9.17 2.45 1.28
C THR A 59 8.36 3.74 1.33
N GLY A 60 8.95 4.88 0.95
CA GLY A 60 8.26 6.16 0.84
C GLY A 60 7.07 6.11 -0.12
N ILE A 61 7.25 5.51 -1.29
CA ILE A 61 6.16 5.29 -2.26
C ILE A 61 5.06 4.43 -1.64
N THR A 62 5.40 3.34 -0.96
CA THR A 62 4.43 2.45 -0.30
C THR A 62 3.61 3.19 0.75
N ILE A 63 4.26 4.01 1.59
CA ILE A 63 3.61 4.86 2.59
C ILE A 63 2.66 5.87 1.92
N LEU A 64 3.07 6.50 0.82
CA LEU A 64 2.23 7.44 0.08
C LEU A 64 1.00 6.75 -0.54
N LEU A 65 1.17 5.57 -1.13
CA LEU A 65 0.07 4.77 -1.68
C LEU A 65 -0.93 4.38 -0.58
N LEU A 66 -0.46 3.89 0.55
CA LEU A 66 -1.31 3.49 1.68
C LEU A 66 -2.02 4.70 2.32
N SER A 67 -1.34 5.84 2.44
CA SER A 67 -1.93 7.08 2.94
C SER A 67 -3.01 7.60 1.99
N GLY A 68 -2.74 7.60 0.68
CA GLY A 68 -3.71 7.99 -0.34
C GLY A 68 -4.93 7.07 -0.37
N SER A 69 -4.71 5.76 -0.25
CA SER A 69 -5.75 4.73 -0.10
C SER A 69 -6.62 5.01 1.13
N LEU A 70 -6.00 5.24 2.29
CA LEU A 70 -6.69 5.52 3.55
C LEU A 70 -7.60 6.76 3.43
N VAL A 71 -7.09 7.86 2.86
CA VAL A 71 -7.87 9.07 2.63
C VAL A 71 -9.07 8.80 1.71
N CYS A 72 -8.87 8.04 0.63
CA CYS A 72 -9.93 7.68 -0.31
C CYS A 72 -11.05 6.89 0.40
N PHE A 73 -10.69 5.87 1.19
CA PHE A 73 -11.67 5.06 1.90
C PHE A 73 -12.39 5.82 3.02
N ILE A 74 -11.70 6.68 3.77
CA ILE A 74 -12.33 7.56 4.77
C ILE A 74 -13.40 8.44 4.12
N LYS A 75 -13.13 9.01 2.94
CA LYS A 75 -14.13 9.79 2.20
C LYS A 75 -15.28 8.92 1.71
N ALA A 76 -15.00 7.68 1.29
CA ALA A 76 -16.00 6.72 0.82
C ALA A 76 -16.96 6.22 1.92
N ILE A 77 -16.58 6.27 3.21
CA ILE A 77 -17.45 5.89 4.35
C ILE A 77 -18.77 6.67 4.38
N SER A 78 -18.78 7.90 3.85
CA SER A 78 -19.99 8.72 3.76
C SER A 78 -21.09 8.13 2.84
N ALA A 79 -20.75 7.14 2.00
CA ALA A 79 -21.72 6.36 1.25
C ALA A 79 -22.25 5.19 2.08
N ASN A 80 -23.51 5.23 2.53
CA ASN A 80 -24.14 4.16 3.32
C ASN A 80 -23.99 2.75 2.71
N PHE A 81 -23.99 2.62 1.38
CA PHE A 81 -23.87 1.34 0.69
C PHE A 81 -22.43 0.81 0.58
N LEU A 82 -21.40 1.67 0.66
CA LEU A 82 -19.98 1.27 0.65
C LEU A 82 -19.38 1.24 2.06
N LYS A 83 -20.07 1.83 3.04
CA LYS A 83 -19.60 2.00 4.41
C LYS A 83 -18.96 0.73 5.02
N PRO A 84 -19.61 -0.45 5.04
CA PRO A 84 -18.99 -1.62 5.68
C PRO A 84 -17.67 -2.02 5.00
N ALA A 85 -17.64 -2.05 3.66
CA ALA A 85 -16.42 -2.35 2.91
C ALA A 85 -15.35 -1.29 3.13
N ALA A 86 -15.70 -0.01 3.08
CA ALA A 86 -14.78 1.10 3.28
C ALA A 86 -14.13 1.06 4.68
N VAL A 87 -14.90 0.74 5.72
CA VAL A 87 -14.36 0.58 7.08
C VAL A 87 -13.33 -0.55 7.15
N VAL A 88 -13.62 -1.72 6.55
CA VAL A 88 -12.67 -2.83 6.49
C VAL A 88 -11.37 -2.40 5.79
N PHE A 89 -11.50 -1.73 4.65
CA PHE A 89 -10.34 -1.25 3.88
C PHE A 89 -9.54 -0.15 4.60
N VAL A 90 -10.19 0.70 5.40
CA VAL A 90 -9.50 1.66 6.28
C VAL A 90 -8.65 0.94 7.32
N VAL A 91 -9.21 -0.08 7.98
CA VAL A 91 -8.47 -0.87 8.98
C VAL A 91 -7.28 -1.57 8.34
N ILE A 92 -7.48 -2.25 7.21
CA ILE A 92 -6.39 -2.93 6.48
C ILE A 92 -5.31 -1.92 6.07
N SER A 93 -5.69 -0.81 5.42
CA SER A 93 -4.72 0.19 4.97
C SER A 93 -3.97 0.82 6.16
N GLY A 94 -4.64 1.06 7.28
CA GLY A 94 -4.04 1.61 8.49
C GLY A 94 -3.06 0.65 9.18
N LEU A 95 -3.36 -0.65 9.22
CA LEU A 95 -2.44 -1.66 9.74
C LEU A 95 -1.19 -1.79 8.86
N LEU A 96 -1.36 -1.86 7.54
CA LEU A 96 -0.23 -1.92 6.61
C LEU A 96 0.60 -0.64 6.63
N LEU A 97 -0.04 0.52 6.78
CA LEU A 97 0.67 1.81 6.87
C LEU A 97 1.52 1.86 8.14
N SER A 98 0.93 1.50 9.28
CA SER A 98 1.65 1.40 10.55
C SER A 98 2.83 0.44 10.43
N TRP A 99 2.61 -0.73 9.82
CA TRP A 99 3.68 -1.69 9.56
C TRP A 99 4.83 -1.06 8.78
N ASN A 100 4.56 -0.40 7.65
CA ASN A 100 5.62 0.18 6.82
C ASN A 100 6.37 1.34 7.50
N ILE A 101 5.70 2.12 8.36
CA ILE A 101 6.34 3.20 9.12
C ILE A 101 7.29 2.64 10.18
N PHE A 102 6.89 1.57 10.88
CA PHE A 102 7.69 1.01 11.99
C PHE A 102 8.68 -0.06 11.56
N SER A 103 8.37 -0.82 10.51
CA SER A 103 9.23 -1.92 10.07
C SER A 103 10.45 -1.44 9.31
N LEU A 104 10.50 -0.14 8.95
CA LEU A 104 11.59 0.54 8.23
C LEU A 104 12.40 -0.49 7.41
N MET A 105 11.72 -1.06 6.40
CA MET A 105 12.33 -2.03 5.49
C MET A 105 13.64 -1.49 4.94
#